data_AF-A0A2N1MMJ9-F1
#
_entry.id   AF-A0A2N1MMJ9-F1
#
_cell.length_a   1.000
_cell.length_b   1.000
_cell.length_c   1.000
_cell.angle_alpha   90.00
_cell.angle_beta   90.00
_cell.angle_gamma   90.00
#
_symmetry.space_group_name_H-M   'P 1'
#
loop_
_entity.id
_entity.type
_entity.pdbx_description
1 polymer ?
#
loop_
_entity_poly.entity_id
_entity_poly.type
_entity_poly.pdbx_seq_one_letter_code
_entity_poly.pdbx_strand_id
1 'polypeptide(L)'
;MLCNEAEYYDDNLKGDESLTDEEIVSMVKSKHTKVAEPETEESFEVISTKEALDHLDNLVLFFEYLSDTSINPELLNILKKLKC
;
A
#
# COMPACT_ATOMS: atom_id res chain seq x y z
N MET A 1 -17.00 -6.58 -9.82
CA MET A 1 -17.97 -6.16 -8.77
C MET A 1 -18.35 -7.42 -8.01
N LEU A 2 -18.02 -7.62 -6.73
CA LEU A 2 -17.75 -6.68 -5.64
C LEU A 2 -16.53 -7.16 -4.82
N CYS A 3 -15.77 -6.22 -4.29
CA CYS A 3 -14.67 -6.45 -3.35
C CYS A 3 -15.22 -7.08 -2.07
N ASN A 4 -14.73 -8.26 -1.71
CA ASN A 4 -14.92 -8.82 -0.38
C ASN A 4 -13.64 -8.55 0.44
N GLU A 5 -13.39 -7.28 0.75
CA GLU A 5 -12.63 -6.92 1.95
C GLU A 5 -13.65 -6.61 3.03
N ALA A 6 -14.15 -7.67 3.67
CA ALA A 6 -14.65 -7.54 5.01
C ALA A 6 -13.43 -7.76 5.91
N GLU A 7 -12.76 -6.67 6.28
CA GLU A 7 -11.93 -6.65 7.49
C GLU A 7 -12.78 -7.25 8.61
N TYR A 8 -12.41 -8.46 9.06
CA TYR A 8 -12.98 -9.06 10.25
C TYR A 8 -12.47 -8.23 11.44
N TYR A 9 -13.19 -7.17 11.77
CA TYR A 9 -13.09 -6.58 13.10
C TYR A 9 -13.56 -7.64 14.08
N ASP A 10 -12.62 -8.16 14.86
CA ASP A 10 -12.92 -9.03 15.98
C ASP A 10 -13.65 -8.18 17.04
N ASP A 11 -14.97 -8.22 16.98
CA ASP A 11 -15.91 -7.49 17.86
C ASP A 11 -15.92 -8.03 19.31
N ASN A 12 -14.87 -8.75 19.72
CA ASN A 12 -14.72 -9.32 21.05
C ASN A 12 -14.09 -8.37 22.08
N LEU A 13 -14.01 -7.07 21.79
CA LEU A 13 -13.69 -6.05 22.80
C LEU A 13 -14.91 -5.79 23.70
N LYS A 14 -15.26 -6.83 24.45
CA LYS A 14 -16.18 -6.77 25.58
C LYS A 14 -15.43 -6.08 26.72
N GLY A 15 -15.80 -4.83 26.97
CA GLY A 15 -15.17 -3.98 27.97
C GLY A 15 -15.29 -4.49 29.40
N ASP A 16 -14.26 -4.15 30.16
CA ASP A 16 -14.12 -4.09 31.63
C ASP A 16 -13.41 -5.24 32.36
N GLU A 17 -12.53 -5.98 31.67
CA GLU A 17 -11.44 -6.70 32.35
C GLU A 17 -10.13 -5.96 32.09
N SER A 18 -9.58 -5.33 33.13
CA SER A 18 -8.24 -4.74 33.08
C SER A 18 -7.22 -5.84 32.86
N LEU A 19 -6.40 -5.72 31.81
CA LEU A 19 -5.31 -6.66 31.54
C LEU A 19 -4.42 -6.79 32.77
N THR A 20 -4.14 -8.03 33.18
CA THR A 20 -3.21 -8.31 34.26
C THR A 20 -1.77 -8.14 33.78
N ASP A 21 -0.86 -7.84 34.71
CA ASP A 21 0.57 -7.67 34.40
C ASP A 21 1.17 -8.89 33.69
N GLU A 22 0.66 -10.10 33.98
CA GLU A 22 1.13 -11.35 33.37
C GLU A 22 0.71 -11.48 31.89
N GLU A 23 -0.51 -11.04 31.57
CA GLU A 23 -0.99 -10.96 30.19
C GLU A 23 -0.20 -9.93 29.39
N ILE A 24 0.10 -8.77 30.00
CA ILE A 24 0.95 -7.74 29.38
C ILE A 24 2.35 -8.29 29.09
N VAL A 25 2.97 -8.99 30.05
CA VAL A 25 4.31 -9.59 29.87
C VAL A 25 4.29 -10.67 28.78
N SER A 26 3.24 -11.47 28.71
CA SER A 26 3.07 -12.51 27.67
C SER A 26 2.89 -11.90 26.28
N MET A 27 2.12 -10.82 26.15
CA MET A 27 1.97 -10.05 24.92
C MET A 27 3.30 -9.44 24.47
N VAL A 28 4.06 -8.82 25.37
CA VAL A 28 5.37 -8.23 25.05
C VAL A 28 6.37 -9.32 24.61
N LYS A 29 6.39 -10.48 25.28
CA LYS A 29 7.26 -11.61 24.89
C LYS A 29 6.85 -12.23 23.55
N SER A 30 5.56 -12.36 23.26
CA SER A 30 5.08 -12.93 22.00
C SER A 30 5.29 -12.01 20.80
N LYS A 31 5.37 -10.69 21.01
CA LYS A 31 5.73 -9.70 19.97
C LYS A 31 7.21 -9.75 19.57
N HIS A 32 8.02 -10.61 20.20
CA HIS A 32 9.36 -10.97 19.75
C HIS A 32 9.35 -12.07 18.67
N THR A 33 8.25 -12.22 17.93
CA THR A 33 8.33 -12.73 16.57
C THR A 33 9.17 -11.75 15.78
N LYS A 34 10.41 -12.17 15.49
CA LYS A 34 11.40 -11.54 14.59
C LYS A 34 10.84 -10.28 13.96
N VAL A 35 11.38 -9.11 14.35
CA VAL A 35 11.40 -7.97 13.44
C VAL A 35 11.83 -8.57 12.11
N ALA A 36 10.92 -8.68 11.16
CA ALA A 36 11.29 -9.09 9.82
C ALA A 36 12.32 -8.03 9.44
N GLU A 37 13.58 -8.43 9.35
CA GLU A 37 14.56 -7.61 8.66
C GLU A 37 13.88 -7.20 7.35
N PRO A 38 13.90 -5.91 6.97
CA PRO A 38 13.32 -5.51 5.70
C PRO A 38 13.91 -6.46 4.67
N GLU A 39 13.03 -7.19 3.98
CA GLU A 39 13.44 -8.14 2.96
C GLU A 39 14.42 -7.39 2.07
N THR A 40 15.65 -7.91 2.03
CA THR A 40 16.84 -7.30 1.40
C THR A 40 16.47 -6.21 0.42
N GLU A 41 16.82 -4.94 0.72
CA GLU A 41 16.53 -3.77 -0.13
C GLU A 41 16.53 -4.20 -1.59
N GLU A 42 15.33 -4.39 -2.15
CA GLU A 42 15.20 -4.90 -3.51
C GLU A 42 15.95 -3.89 -4.38
N SER A 43 17.01 -4.34 -5.06
CA SER A 43 17.89 -3.42 -5.76
C SER A 43 17.08 -2.81 -6.90
N PHE A 44 16.59 -1.60 -6.69
CA PHE A 44 15.84 -0.88 -7.70
C PHE A 44 16.76 -0.61 -8.89
N GLU A 45 16.28 -0.92 -10.08
CA GLU A 45 16.98 -0.58 -11.30
C GLU A 45 17.04 0.95 -11.43
N VAL A 46 18.26 1.48 -11.51
CA VAL A 46 18.47 2.91 -11.70
C VAL A 46 18.34 3.21 -13.18
N ILE A 47 17.18 3.76 -13.56
CA ILE A 47 16.91 4.18 -14.93
C ILE A 47 17.38 5.60 -15.21
N SER A 48 17.62 5.91 -16.48
CA SER A 48 17.96 7.27 -16.90
C SER A 48 16.73 8.20 -16.83
N THR A 49 16.95 9.52 -16.73
CA THR A 49 15.84 10.49 -16.81
C THR A 49 15.05 10.36 -18.11
N LYS A 50 15.72 10.07 -19.23
CA LYS A 50 15.06 9.89 -20.53
C LYS A 50 14.11 8.68 -20.50
N GLU A 51 14.60 7.58 -19.98
CA GLU A 51 13.84 6.33 -19.84
C GLU A 51 12.65 6.48 -18.88
N ALA A 52 12.84 7.20 -17.77
CA ALA A 52 11.74 7.55 -16.87
C ALA A 52 10.63 8.36 -17.57
N LEU A 53 11.01 9.32 -18.41
CA LEU A 53 10.05 10.11 -19.20
C LEU A 53 9.34 9.26 -20.26
N ASP A 54 10.06 8.36 -20.94
CA ASP A 54 9.48 7.43 -21.92
C ASP A 54 8.47 6.48 -21.23
N HIS A 55 8.76 5.99 -20.02
CA HIS A 55 7.80 5.21 -19.24
C HIS A 55 6.58 6.03 -18.79
N LEU A 56 6.78 7.29 -18.39
CA LEU A 56 5.68 8.18 -18.02
C LEU A 56 4.75 8.44 -19.21
N ASP A 57 5.28 8.61 -20.42
CA ASP A 57 4.48 8.78 -21.64
C ASP A 57 3.63 7.54 -21.94
N ASN A 58 4.21 6.33 -21.78
CA ASN A 58 3.46 5.08 -21.92
C ASN A 58 2.35 4.95 -20.87
N LEU A 59 2.63 5.38 -19.63
CA LEU A 59 1.66 5.37 -18.55
C LEU A 59 0.49 6.32 -18.85
N VAL A 60 0.77 7.56 -19.29
CA VAL A 60 -0.27 8.52 -19.68
C VAL A 60 -1.16 7.94 -20.78
N LEU A 61 -0.56 7.34 -21.81
CA LEU A 61 -1.31 6.73 -22.92
C LEU A 61 -2.21 5.58 -22.44
N PHE A 62 -1.72 4.75 -21.53
CA PHE A 62 -2.49 3.66 -20.92
C PHE A 62 -3.72 4.19 -20.16
N PHE A 63 -3.55 5.25 -19.37
CA PHE A 63 -4.64 5.87 -18.63
C PHE A 63 -5.63 6.63 -19.54
N GLU A 64 -5.17 7.20 -20.65
CA GLU A 64 -6.04 7.79 -21.67
C GLU A 64 -6.92 6.73 -22.32
N TYR A 65 -6.34 5.58 -22.71
CA TYR A 65 -7.12 4.46 -23.27
C TYR A 65 -8.17 3.94 -22.29
N LEU A 66 -7.83 3.84 -21.01
CA LEU A 66 -8.76 3.37 -19.99
C LEU A 66 -9.71 4.45 -19.46
N SER A 67 -9.58 5.70 -19.88
CA SER A 67 -10.47 6.79 -19.43
C SER A 67 -11.94 6.54 -19.78
N ASP A 68 -12.19 5.79 -20.86
CA ASP A 68 -13.51 5.32 -21.27
C ASP A 68 -14.14 4.31 -20.29
N THR A 69 -13.33 3.70 -19.41
CA THR A 69 -13.73 2.65 -18.46
C THR A 69 -13.82 3.11 -17.00
N SER A 70 -14.12 4.39 -16.74
CA SER A 70 -14.31 4.96 -15.39
C SER A 70 -13.01 5.04 -14.57
N ILE A 71 -11.93 5.49 -15.19
CA ILE A 71 -10.72 5.91 -14.46
C ILE A 71 -10.95 7.26 -13.78
N ASN A 72 -10.35 7.44 -12.60
CA ASN A 72 -10.33 8.73 -11.93
C ASN A 72 -9.61 9.78 -12.80
N PRO A 73 -10.32 10.80 -13.33
CA PRO A 73 -9.72 11.82 -14.20
C PRO A 73 -8.64 12.66 -13.49
N GLU A 74 -8.68 12.71 -12.16
CA GLU A 74 -7.67 13.39 -11.34
C GLU A 74 -6.30 12.71 -11.44
N LEU A 75 -6.27 11.38 -11.51
CA LEU A 75 -5.03 10.62 -11.62
C LEU A 75 -4.35 10.88 -12.97
N LEU A 76 -5.11 10.90 -14.07
CA LEU A 76 -4.61 11.26 -15.39
C LEU A 76 -4.07 12.70 -15.43
N ASN A 77 -4.72 13.63 -14.74
CA ASN A 77 -4.26 15.01 -14.63
C ASN A 77 -2.93 15.13 -13.87
N ILE A 78 -2.74 14.34 -12.81
CA ILE A 78 -1.47 14.30 -12.06
C ILE A 78 -0.34 13.77 -12.95
N LEU A 79 -0.57 12.68 -13.68
CA LEU A 79 0.44 12.10 -14.58
C LEU A 79 0.86 13.10 -15.68
N LYS A 80 -0.11 13.84 -16.23
CA LYS A 80 0.18 14.91 -17.20
C LYS A 80 1.01 16.05 -16.61
N LYS A 81 0.84 16.37 -15.33
CA LYS A 81 1.63 17.40 -14.64
C LYS A 81 3.06 16.96 -14.31
N LEU A 82 3.30 15.66 -14.11
CA LEU A 82 4.65 15.14 -13.88
C LEU A 82 5.56 15.24 -15.11
N LYS A 83 4.97 15.47 -16.29
CA LYS A 83 5.68 15.75 -17.53
C LYS A 83 6.22 17.19 -17.64
N CYS A 84 5.77 18.09 -16.75
CA CYS A 84 6.11 19.52 -16.77
C CYS A 84 7.40 19.84 -16.00
#